data_AF-A0A9Q4D089-F1
#
_entry.id   AF-A0A9Q4D089-F1
#
_cell.length_a   1.000
_cell.length_b   1.000
_cell.length_c   1.000
_cell.angle_alpha   90.00
_cell.angle_beta   90.00
_cell.angle_gamma   90.00
#
_symmetry.space_group_name_H-M   'P 1'
#
loop_
_entity.id
_entity.type
_entity.pdbx_description
1 polymer ?
#
loop_
_entity_poly.entity_id
_entity_poly.type
_entity_poly.pdbx_seq_one_letter_code
_entity_poly.pdbx_strand_id
1 'polypeptide(L)'
;MAFLDKSIGDLQPIIPAGNQFYEKRSFEYTTPNQVYDIEVFANTDGSGYAVAMPQSGKLVIYGSPNVQSIQEALHIVFQKIEREEAMIVLHPPLSEDSSDEQT
;
A
#
# COMPACT_ATOMS: atom_id res chain seq x y z
N MET A 1 36.34 -21.52 16.74
CA MET A 1 35.60 -20.23 16.83
C MET A 1 34.19 -20.48 16.32
N ALA A 2 33.19 -20.51 17.19
CA ALA A 2 31.80 -20.72 16.80
C ALA A 2 31.12 -19.35 16.73
N PHE A 3 30.66 -18.97 15.54
CA PHE A 3 29.79 -17.82 15.35
C PHE A 3 28.38 -18.26 15.79
N LEU A 4 27.90 -17.71 16.91
CA LEU A 4 26.48 -17.79 17.25
C LEU A 4 25.72 -16.92 16.26
N ASP A 5 25.04 -17.56 15.32
CA ASP A 5 23.92 -17.00 14.58
C ASP A 5 22.77 -16.77 15.57
N LYS A 6 22.74 -15.57 16.18
CA LYS A 6 21.59 -15.14 16.97
C LYS A 6 20.52 -14.65 16.01
N SER A 7 19.68 -15.60 15.59
CA SER A 7 18.31 -15.33 15.19
C SER A 7 17.72 -14.22 16.08
N ILE A 8 17.35 -13.09 15.47
CA ILE A 8 16.56 -12.02 16.09
C ILE A 8 15.09 -12.50 16.14
N GLY A 9 14.86 -13.67 16.75
CA GLY A 9 13.60 -14.39 16.69
C GLY A 9 12.68 -14.18 17.89
N ASP A 10 13.20 -13.82 19.06
CA ASP A 10 12.43 -13.97 20.32
C ASP A 10 12.43 -12.74 21.24
N LEU A 11 12.85 -11.56 20.77
CA LEU A 11 12.68 -10.33 21.55
C LEU A 11 11.27 -9.78 21.34
N GLN A 12 10.31 -10.29 22.10
CA GLN A 12 9.01 -9.63 22.26
C GLN A 12 9.28 -8.23 22.86
N PRO A 13 8.96 -7.13 22.15
CA PRO A 13 9.20 -5.79 22.68
C PRO A 13 8.38 -5.59 23.97
N ILE A 14 9.04 -5.14 25.04
CA ILE A 14 8.35 -4.78 26.29
C ILE A 14 7.62 -3.45 26.02
N ILE A 15 6.31 -3.54 25.84
CA ILE A 15 5.46 -2.39 25.55
C ILE A 15 4.89 -1.89 26.88
N PRO A 16 5.13 -0.62 27.27
CA PRO A 16 4.59 -0.09 28.52
C PRO A 16 3.06 -0.16 28.53
N ALA A 17 2.48 -0.40 29.70
CA ALA A 17 1.03 -0.50 29.85
C ALA A 17 0.31 0.71 29.23
N GLY A 18 -0.76 0.43 28.48
CA GLY A 18 -1.53 1.45 27.75
C GLY A 18 -1.06 1.71 26.31
N ASN A 19 0.04 1.09 25.85
CA ASN A 19 0.49 1.18 24.47
C ASN A 19 0.18 -0.12 23.70
N GLN A 20 0.03 -0.01 22.38
CA GLN A 20 -0.17 -1.14 21.47
C GLN A 20 0.98 -1.21 20.46
N PHE A 21 1.47 -2.43 20.19
CA PHE A 21 2.36 -2.66 19.07
C PHE A 21 1.54 -2.69 17.79
N TYR A 22 2.07 -2.08 16.73
CA TYR A 22 1.59 -2.31 15.39
C TYR A 22 2.77 -2.75 14.54
N GLU A 23 2.59 -3.81 13.78
CA GLU A 23 3.57 -4.17 12.76
C GLU A 23 3.27 -3.35 11.50
N LYS A 24 4.26 -2.58 11.04
CA LYS A 24 4.19 -1.90 9.75
C LYS A 24 5.06 -2.64 8.75
N ARG A 25 4.51 -2.95 7.58
CA ARG A 25 5.28 -3.44 6.42
C ARG A 25 5.04 -2.52 5.24
N SER A 26 6.08 -2.30 4.45
CA SER A 26 6.00 -1.52 3.22
C SER A 26 6.53 -2.34 2.05
N PHE A 27 5.89 -2.23 0.90
CA PHE A 27 6.33 -2.87 -0.33
C PHE A 27 5.83 -2.12 -1.56
N GLU A 28 6.48 -2.36 -2.69
CA GLU A 28 6.12 -1.75 -3.98
C GLU A 28 5.21 -2.68 -4.78
N TYR A 29 4.21 -2.11 -5.43
CA TYR A 29 3.33 -2.80 -6.36
C TYR A 29 3.35 -2.09 -7.72
N THR A 30 3.81 -2.80 -8.74
CA THR A 30 3.98 -2.26 -10.09
C THR A 30 2.85 -2.71 -11.01
N THR A 31 2.14 -1.75 -11.60
CA THR A 31 1.20 -1.98 -12.70
C THR A 31 1.85 -1.55 -14.03
N PRO A 32 1.23 -1.85 -15.19
CA PRO A 32 1.73 -1.35 -16.47
C PRO A 32 1.78 0.18 -16.58
N ASN A 33 0.94 0.91 -15.84
CA ASN A 33 0.84 2.37 -15.95
C ASN A 33 1.64 3.11 -14.88
N GLN A 34 1.76 2.60 -13.66
CA GLN A 34 2.54 3.24 -12.59
C GLN A 34 2.95 2.29 -11.45
N VAL A 35 3.82 2.78 -10.57
CA VAL A 35 4.26 2.09 -9.34
C VAL A 35 3.52 2.67 -8.13
N TYR A 36 3.13 1.79 -7.22
CA TYR A 36 2.45 2.13 -5.98
C TYR A 36 3.30 1.72 -4.77
N ASP A 37 3.47 2.65 -3.83
CA ASP A 37 3.94 2.35 -2.48
C ASP A 37 2.78 1.84 -1.65
N ILE A 38 2.90 0.63 -1.12
CA ILE A 38 1.90 0.00 -0.26
C ILE A 38 2.42 -0.08 1.15
N GLU A 39 1.63 0.44 2.08
CA GLU A 39 1.86 0.32 3.51
C GLU A 39 0.76 -0.54 4.14
N VAL A 40 1.16 -1.48 4.98
CA VAL A 40 0.27 -2.36 5.73
C VAL A 40 0.53 -2.17 7.20
N PHE A 41 -0.56 -2.04 7.96
CA PHE A 41 -0.56 -1.88 9.40
C PHE A 41 -1.31 -3.04 10.01
N ALA A 42 -0.60 -3.90 10.74
CA ALA A 42 -1.16 -5.04 11.44
C ALA A 42 -1.23 -4.79 12.95
N ASN A 43 -2.39 -5.11 13.51
CA ASN A 43 -2.65 -5.16 14.93
C ASN A 43 -2.16 -6.49 15.50
N THR A 44 -1.98 -6.54 16.83
CA THR A 44 -1.51 -7.76 17.53
C THR A 44 -2.48 -8.94 17.45
N ASP A 45 -3.75 -8.68 17.14
CA ASP A 45 -4.78 -9.71 16.96
C ASP A 45 -4.85 -10.24 15.51
N GLY A 46 -3.95 -9.78 14.62
CA GLY A 46 -3.88 -10.16 13.22
C GLY A 46 -4.80 -9.34 12.29
N SER A 47 -5.67 -8.50 12.85
CA SER A 47 -6.45 -7.53 12.07
C SER A 47 -5.55 -6.40 11.55
N GLY A 48 -6.03 -5.64 10.58
CA GLY A 48 -5.26 -4.51 10.08
C GLY A 48 -5.85 -3.86 8.85
N TYR A 49 -5.12 -2.90 8.31
CA TYR A 49 -5.49 -2.19 7.09
C TYR A 49 -4.27 -1.96 6.19
N ALA A 50 -4.55 -1.69 4.92
CA ALA A 50 -3.54 -1.38 3.93
C ALA A 50 -3.87 -0.06 3.23
N VAL A 51 -2.82 0.64 2.80
CA VAL A 51 -2.90 1.89 2.05
C VAL A 51 -1.93 1.81 0.89
N ALA A 52 -2.36 2.22 -0.31
CA ALA A 52 -1.49 2.38 -1.46
C ALA A 52 -1.51 3.82 -1.98
N MET A 53 -0.33 4.29 -2.38
CA MET A 53 -0.11 5.63 -2.93
C MET A 53 0.73 5.51 -4.21
N PRO A 54 0.35 6.14 -5.33
CA PRO A 54 1.15 6.10 -6.53
C PRO A 54 2.40 6.97 -6.39
N GLN A 55 3.55 6.44 -6.82
CA GLN A 55 4.82 7.19 -6.82
C GLN A 55 4.83 8.35 -7.84
N SER A 56 3.88 8.39 -8.77
CA SER A 56 3.74 9.45 -9.79
C SER A 56 3.36 10.83 -9.21
N GLY A 57 3.08 10.93 -7.90
CA GLY A 57 2.79 12.19 -7.23
C GLY A 57 1.32 12.64 -7.30
N LYS A 58 0.44 11.86 -7.94
CA LYS A 58 -1.02 12.07 -7.86
C LYS A 58 -1.52 11.69 -6.47
N LEU A 59 -2.25 12.57 -5.79
CA LEU A 59 -2.78 12.34 -4.44
C LEU A 59 -4.02 11.42 -4.46
N VAL A 60 -3.90 10.22 -5.03
CA VAL A 60 -4.94 9.19 -4.93
C VAL A 60 -4.47 8.15 -3.93
N ILE A 61 -5.20 8.03 -2.82
CA ILE A 61 -4.88 7.10 -1.73
C ILE A 61 -5.91 5.97 -1.75
N TYR A 62 -5.45 4.73 -1.97
CA TYR A 62 -6.30 3.55 -1.91
C TYR A 62 -6.17 2.87 -0.54
N GLY A 63 -7.18 3.00 0.30
CA GLY A 63 -7.21 2.36 1.62
C GLY A 63 -8.15 1.16 1.70
N SER A 64 -7.84 0.18 2.54
CA SER A 64 -8.82 -0.80 3.05
C SER A 64 -9.44 -0.32 4.37
N PRO A 65 -10.65 -0.81 4.74
CA PRO A 65 -11.07 -0.74 6.14
C PRO A 65 -10.17 -1.63 7.02
N ASN A 66 -10.31 -1.51 8.34
CA ASN A 66 -9.72 -2.47 9.26
C ASN A 66 -10.47 -3.80 9.13
N VAL A 67 -9.75 -4.86 8.75
CA VAL A 67 -10.30 -6.19 8.46
C VAL A 67 -9.57 -7.26 9.28
N GLN A 68 -10.14 -8.47 9.34
CA GLN A 68 -9.63 -9.54 10.21
C GLN A 68 -8.31 -10.15 9.74
N SER A 69 -7.88 -9.87 8.51
CA SER A 69 -6.61 -10.38 7.98
C SER A 69 -5.91 -9.36 7.08
N ILE A 70 -4.58 -9.35 7.14
CA ILE A 70 -3.75 -8.53 6.27
C ILE A 70 -3.92 -8.91 4.78
N GLN A 71 -4.14 -10.18 4.49
CA GLN A 71 -4.36 -10.67 3.14
C GLN A 71 -5.63 -10.05 2.53
N GLU A 72 -6.70 -9.94 3.31
CA GLU A 72 -7.94 -9.28 2.88
C GLU A 72 -7.75 -7.78 2.69
N ALA A 73 -7.03 -7.12 3.60
CA ALA A 73 -6.72 -5.69 3.48
C ALA A 73 -6.00 -5.37 2.16
N LEU A 74 -5.00 -6.20 1.83
CA LEU A 74 -4.25 -6.08 0.58
C LEU A 74 -5.10 -6.38 -0.64
N HIS A 75 -5.91 -7.44 -0.58
CA HIS A 75 -6.80 -7.79 -1.69
C HIS A 75 -7.75 -6.63 -2.05
N ILE A 76 -8.32 -5.96 -1.04
CA ILE A 76 -9.19 -4.80 -1.24
C ILE A 76 -8.44 -3.66 -1.94
N VAL A 77 -7.20 -3.37 -1.52
CA VAL A 77 -6.38 -2.30 -2.12
C VAL A 77 -6.05 -2.64 -3.57
N PHE A 78 -5.61 -3.88 -3.85
CA PHE A 78 -5.30 -4.30 -5.22
C PHE A 78 -6.52 -4.23 -6.14
N GLN A 79 -7.70 -4.69 -5.69
CA GLN A 79 -8.92 -4.59 -6.48
C GLN A 79 -9.28 -3.14 -6.84
N LYS A 80 -9.05 -2.20 -5.93
CA LYS A 80 -9.30 -0.77 -6.19
C LYS A 80 -8.33 -0.20 -7.23
N ILE A 81 -7.04 -0.54 -7.12
CA ILE A 81 -6.03 -0.15 -8.10
C ILE A 81 -6.37 -0.73 -9.47
N GLU A 82 -6.58 -2.04 -9.56
CA GLU A 82 -6.89 -2.73 -10.82
C GLU A 82 -8.13 -2.15 -11.52
N ARG A 83 -9.16 -1.80 -10.74
CA ARG A 83 -10.38 -1.17 -11.27
C ARG A 83 -10.11 0.21 -11.88
N GLU A 84 -9.29 1.03 -11.22
CA GLU A 84 -8.93 2.35 -11.76
C GLU A 84 -8.06 2.21 -13.02
N GLU A 85 -7.07 1.32 -12.98
CA GLU A 85 -6.18 1.05 -14.11
C GLU A 85 -6.97 0.59 -15.34
N ALA A 86 -7.97 -0.27 -15.14
CA ALA A 86 -8.87 -0.70 -16.22
C ALA A 86 -9.72 0.46 -16.78
N MET A 87 -10.11 1.43 -15.94
CA MET A 87 -10.87 2.60 -16.37
C MET A 87 -10.02 3.58 -17.21
N ILE A 88 -8.76 3.79 -16.83
CA ILE A 88 -7.80 4.62 -17.58
C ILE A 88 -7.56 4.06 -18.99
N VAL A 89 -7.48 2.73 -19.14
CA VAL A 89 -7.29 2.09 -20.45
C VAL A 89 -8.51 2.28 -21.36
N LEU A 90 -9.73 2.31 -20.80
CA LEU A 90 -10.96 2.48 -21.57
C LEU A 90 -11.25 3.95 -21.93
N HIS A 91 -10.81 4.88 -21.09
CA HIS A 91 -10.96 6.32 -21.31
C HIS A 91 -9.61 6.98 -21.06
N PRO A 92 -8.71 7.00 -22.07
CA PRO A 92 -7.47 7.74 -21.94
C PRO A 92 -7.82 9.20 -21.59
N PRO A 93 -7.06 9.84 -20.68
CA PRO A 93 -7.30 11.24 -20.35
C PRO A 93 -7.36 12.02 -21.66
N LEU A 94 -8.42 12.80 -21.86
CA LEU A 94 -8.53 13.72 -22.99
C LEU A 94 -7.27 14.57 -22.96
N SER A 95 -6.38 14.31 -23.91
CA SER A 95 -5.22 15.17 -24.18
C SER A 95 -5.74 16.59 -24.23
N GLU A 96 -5.20 17.46 -23.37
CA GLU A 96 -5.54 18.88 -23.36
C GLU A 96 -5.46 19.38 -24.81
N ASP A 97 -6.60 19.83 -25.31
CA ASP A 97 -6.78 20.36 -26.65
C ASP A 97 -5.79 21.52 -26.78
N SER A 98 -4.68 21.27 -27.46
CA SER A 98 -3.72 22.31 -27.83
C SER A 98 -4.42 23.19 -28.85
N SER A 99 -5.19 24.14 -28.33
CA SER A 99 -5.69 25.27 -29.10
C SER A 99 -4.49 26.12 -29.49
N ASP A 100 -3.84 25.72 -30.59
CA ASP A 100 -3.00 26.58 -31.40
C ASP A 100 -3.88 27.70 -31.98
N GLU A 101 -4.15 28.74 -31.18
CA GLU A 101 -4.70 29.99 -31.69
C GLU A 101 -3.56 30.76 -32.35
N GLN A 102 -3.27 30.41 -33.61
CA GLN A 102 -2.61 31.29 -34.56
C GLN A 102 -3.59 32.36 -35.01
N THR A 103 -3.44 33.59 -34.53
CA THR A 103 -3.68 34.82 -35.32
C THR A 103 -2.92 36.01 -34.75
#